data_AF-A0A1I2G119-F1
#
_entry.id   AF-A0A1I2G119-F1
#
_cell.length_a   1.000
_cell.length_b   1.000
_cell.length_c   1.000
_cell.angle_alpha   90.00
_cell.angle_beta   90.00
_cell.angle_gamma   90.00
#
_symmetry.space_group_name_H-M   'P 1'
#
loop_
_entity.id
_entity.type
_entity.pdbx_description
1 polymer ?
#
loop_
_entity_poly.entity_id
_entity_poly.type
_entity_poly.pdbx_seq_one_letter_code
_entity_poly.pdbx_strand_id
1 'polypeptide(L)'
;MLAGCTGGGDTPSSPAAQPSQPSVSATPTATPTPTPAPVVSRPPVPEAPEPPAEMKGTDALAAIETAEYFVEALNHALASGETTTIESLAADECGPCTMLITDIDNLYETGAWQEGGQISVKDATVPDDYAELQQLPVQFYAEQSESASVTADGERRAGAAGRKYVLQVVVEQQQERWMVVDLRDAK
;
A
#
# COMPACT_ATOMS: atom_id res chain seq x y z
N MET A 1 -6.24 -56.78 -24.13
CA MET A 1 -5.38 -57.85 -24.71
C MET A 1 -3.99 -57.25 -24.80
N LEU A 2 -2.99 -57.84 -24.12
CA LEU A 2 -2.03 -58.82 -24.68
C LEU A 2 -1.17 -58.21 -25.81
N ALA A 3 0.16 -58.24 -25.78
CA ALA A 3 1.08 -58.91 -24.85
C ALA A 3 2.40 -58.12 -24.68
N GLY A 4 3.22 -58.54 -23.71
CA GLY A 4 4.65 -58.20 -23.66
C GLY A 4 5.51 -59.36 -24.18
N CYS A 5 6.76 -59.07 -24.56
CA CYS A 5 7.75 -60.09 -24.97
C CYS A 5 9.09 -59.85 -24.26
N THR A 6 9.72 -60.94 -23.83
CA THR A 6 11.03 -60.98 -23.16
C THR A 6 11.95 -61.98 -23.85
N GLY A 7 13.25 -61.68 -23.93
CA GLY A 7 14.31 -62.59 -24.40
C GLY A 7 14.92 -62.21 -25.76
N GLY A 8 16.14 -62.64 -26.10
CA GLY A 8 17.12 -63.37 -25.25
C GLY A 8 18.16 -64.18 -26.05
N GLY A 9 19.43 -64.09 -25.66
CA GLY A 9 20.60 -64.82 -26.22
C GLY A 9 21.15 -64.24 -27.55
N ASP A 10 22.32 -64.63 -28.09
CA ASP A 10 23.55 -65.35 -27.63
C ASP A 10 24.52 -65.40 -28.86
N THR A 11 25.83 -65.65 -28.88
CA THR A 11 27.02 -65.87 -27.99
C THR A 11 28.29 -65.57 -28.88
N PRO A 12 29.59 -65.87 -28.60
CA PRO A 12 30.31 -66.36 -27.40
C PRO A 12 31.55 -65.50 -26.96
N SER A 13 32.28 -65.95 -25.93
CA SER A 13 33.64 -65.48 -25.51
C SER A 13 34.76 -65.99 -26.48
N SER A 14 36.06 -65.65 -26.43
CA SER A 14 37.02 -65.13 -25.42
C SER A 14 38.37 -64.76 -26.16
N PRO A 15 39.53 -64.37 -25.55
CA PRO A 15 39.82 -63.92 -24.18
C PRO A 15 40.65 -62.60 -24.05
N ALA A 16 40.63 -62.03 -22.84
CA ALA A 16 41.69 -61.25 -22.15
C ALA A 16 42.64 -60.28 -22.92
N ALA A 17 42.42 -58.97 -22.72
CA ALA A 17 43.49 -57.97 -22.57
C ALA A 17 43.00 -56.82 -21.65
N GLN A 18 43.74 -56.49 -20.59
CA GLN A 18 43.42 -55.41 -19.65
C GLN A 18 44.44 -54.27 -19.77
N PRO A 19 43.95 -53.04 -19.97
CA PRO A 19 44.52 -51.90 -19.23
C PRO A 19 43.45 -50.93 -18.70
N SER A 20 43.66 -50.50 -17.45
CA SER A 20 43.31 -49.20 -16.87
C SER A 20 41.95 -48.57 -17.25
N GLN A 21 40.94 -48.86 -16.44
CA GLN A 21 39.73 -48.05 -16.33
C GLN A 21 40.08 -46.58 -16.00
N PRO A 22 39.68 -45.59 -16.82
CA PRO A 22 39.76 -44.19 -16.42
C PRO A 22 38.67 -43.91 -15.39
N SER A 23 39.06 -43.67 -14.14
CA SER A 23 38.16 -43.15 -13.11
C SER A 23 37.78 -41.70 -13.48
N VAL A 24 36.68 -41.56 -14.22
CA VAL A 24 36.03 -40.27 -14.45
C VAL A 24 35.44 -39.77 -13.12
N SER A 25 36.29 -39.12 -12.34
CA SER A 25 35.87 -38.45 -11.11
C SER A 25 34.86 -37.37 -11.48
N ALA A 26 33.58 -37.62 -11.17
CA ALA A 26 32.52 -36.68 -11.40
C ALA A 26 32.67 -35.53 -10.40
N THR A 27 33.45 -34.50 -10.79
CA THR A 27 33.56 -33.26 -10.04
C THR A 27 32.15 -32.74 -9.77
N PRO A 28 31.75 -32.51 -8.50
CA PRO A 28 30.44 -31.95 -8.23
C PRO A 28 30.37 -30.56 -8.86
N THR A 29 29.49 -30.38 -9.84
CA THR A 29 29.13 -29.05 -10.33
C THR A 29 28.61 -28.27 -9.15
N ALA A 30 29.36 -27.26 -8.72
CA ALA A 30 28.91 -26.37 -7.67
C ALA A 30 27.64 -25.67 -8.14
N THR A 31 26.51 -25.97 -7.49
CA THR A 31 25.28 -25.21 -7.66
C THR A 31 25.62 -23.74 -7.39
N PRO A 32 25.30 -22.80 -8.31
CA PRO A 32 25.54 -21.39 -8.05
C PRO A 32 24.71 -20.98 -6.84
N THR A 33 25.38 -20.56 -5.76
CA THR A 33 24.71 -19.89 -4.64
C THR A 33 23.93 -18.70 -5.19
N PRO A 34 22.63 -18.55 -4.91
CA PRO A 34 21.89 -17.39 -5.36
C PRO A 34 22.54 -16.13 -4.76
N THR A 35 22.96 -15.21 -5.63
CA THR A 35 23.31 -13.86 -5.21
C THR A 35 22.09 -13.25 -4.52
N PRO A 36 22.19 -12.73 -3.29
CA PRO A 36 21.05 -12.09 -2.64
C PRO A 36 20.57 -10.90 -3.50
N ALA A 37 19.25 -10.77 -3.64
CA ALA A 37 18.66 -9.60 -4.29
C ALA A 37 19.04 -8.31 -3.54
N PRO A 38 19.15 -7.16 -4.24
CA PRO A 38 19.41 -5.89 -3.59
C PRO A 38 18.17 -5.46 -2.80
N VAL A 39 18.16 -5.73 -1.49
CA VAL A 39 17.10 -5.24 -0.59
C VAL A 39 17.09 -3.72 -0.60
N VAL A 40 15.96 -3.13 -1.00
CA VAL A 40 15.78 -1.67 -1.05
C VAL A 40 15.24 -1.18 0.29
N SER A 41 15.84 -0.13 0.85
CA SER A 41 15.37 0.49 2.09
C SER A 41 14.20 1.43 1.84
N ARG A 42 13.16 1.32 2.67
CA ARG A 42 12.04 2.28 2.72
C ARG A 42 12.54 3.70 3.04
N PRO A 43 11.96 4.76 2.46
CA PRO A 43 12.22 6.15 2.86
C PRO A 43 11.96 6.40 4.37
N PRO A 44 12.55 7.45 4.96
CA PRO A 44 12.19 7.87 6.32
C PRO A 44 10.72 8.29 6.37
N VAL A 45 10.03 7.84 7.41
CA VAL A 45 8.63 8.21 7.70
C VAL A 45 8.63 9.60 8.38
N PRO A 46 7.71 10.52 8.03
CA PRO A 46 7.52 11.76 8.79
C PRO A 46 6.99 11.46 10.21
N GLU A 47 7.08 12.44 11.11
CA GLU A 47 6.40 12.32 12.41
C GLU A 47 4.86 12.33 12.21
N ALA A 48 4.14 11.61 13.07
CA ALA A 48 2.68 11.61 13.04
C ALA A 48 2.13 12.99 13.47
N PRO A 49 1.08 13.50 12.81
CA PRO A 49 0.49 14.78 13.19
C PRO A 49 -0.17 14.69 14.57
N GLU A 50 -0.10 15.77 15.35
CA GLU A 50 -0.83 15.90 16.62
C GLU A 50 -2.20 16.55 16.37
N PRO A 51 -3.29 16.10 17.04
CA PRO A 51 -4.63 16.62 16.78
C PRO A 51 -4.77 18.08 17.26
N PRO A 52 -5.13 19.05 16.39
CA PRO A 52 -5.34 20.43 16.79
C PRO A 52 -6.41 20.60 17.89
N ALA A 53 -6.28 21.65 18.70
CA ALA A 53 -7.20 21.89 19.81
C ALA A 53 -8.57 22.38 19.32
N GLU A 54 -8.58 22.99 18.15
CA GLU A 54 -9.66 23.68 17.46
C GLU A 54 -10.74 22.70 16.95
N MET A 55 -10.37 21.44 16.68
CA MET A 55 -11.29 20.33 16.34
C MET A 55 -12.40 20.06 17.38
N LYS A 56 -12.27 20.60 18.60
CA LYS A 56 -13.17 20.31 19.75
C LYS A 56 -14.44 21.18 19.76
N GLY A 57 -14.62 22.05 18.78
CA GLY A 57 -15.87 22.79 18.57
C GLY A 57 -16.94 21.96 17.85
N THR A 58 -18.13 22.56 17.71
CA THR A 58 -19.26 22.00 16.93
C THR A 58 -19.67 22.96 15.81
N ASP A 59 -18.73 23.78 15.33
CA ASP A 59 -18.92 24.79 14.31
C ASP A 59 -18.14 24.43 13.02
N ALA A 60 -18.32 25.23 11.98
CA ALA A 60 -17.67 25.01 10.69
C ALA A 60 -16.14 25.14 10.74
N LEU A 61 -15.56 25.80 11.74
CA LEU A 61 -14.10 25.85 11.92
C LEU A 61 -13.59 24.50 12.45
N ALA A 62 -14.19 23.98 13.53
CA ALA A 62 -13.85 22.66 14.05
C ALA A 62 -14.05 21.52 13.03
N ALA A 63 -15.01 21.69 12.11
CA ALA A 63 -15.21 20.79 10.97
C ALA A 63 -14.08 20.84 9.94
N ILE A 64 -13.62 22.04 9.57
CA ILE A 64 -12.47 22.24 8.67
C ILE A 64 -11.21 21.65 9.29
N GLU A 65 -10.90 22.01 10.54
CA GLU A 65 -9.74 21.50 11.29
C GLU A 65 -9.75 19.97 11.39
N THR A 66 -10.94 19.36 11.59
CA THR A 66 -11.07 17.89 11.62
C THR A 66 -10.81 17.25 10.26
N ALA A 67 -11.28 17.88 9.18
CA ALA A 67 -11.06 17.41 7.84
C ALA A 67 -9.60 17.60 7.38
N GLU A 68 -8.91 18.67 7.81
CA GLU A 68 -7.48 18.89 7.52
C GLU A 68 -6.61 17.89 8.27
N TYR A 69 -6.84 17.70 9.57
CA TYR A 69 -6.14 16.69 10.37
C TYR A 69 -6.37 15.25 9.83
N PHE A 70 -7.55 14.95 9.27
CA PHE A 70 -7.79 13.69 8.57
C PHE A 70 -6.89 13.54 7.32
N VAL A 71 -6.69 14.60 6.54
CA VAL A 71 -5.80 14.58 5.37
C VAL A 71 -4.33 14.47 5.79
N GLU A 72 -3.92 15.09 6.90
CA GLU A 72 -2.58 14.89 7.47
C GLU A 72 -2.37 13.45 7.98
N ALA A 73 -3.35 12.88 8.68
CA ALA A 73 -3.33 11.48 9.12
C ALA A 73 -3.26 10.52 7.92
N LEU A 74 -4.00 10.80 6.85
CA LEU A 74 -3.93 10.05 5.58
C LEU A 74 -2.54 10.14 4.94
N ASN A 75 -1.94 11.32 4.89
CA ASN A 75 -0.57 11.50 4.40
C ASN A 75 0.46 10.72 5.23
N HIS A 76 0.29 10.66 6.56
CA HIS A 76 1.14 9.85 7.44
C HIS A 76 0.95 8.36 7.18
N ALA A 77 -0.28 7.84 7.12
CA ALA A 77 -0.55 6.42 6.86
C ALA A 77 0.02 5.97 5.51
N LEU A 78 -0.16 6.76 4.46
CA LEU A 78 0.39 6.52 3.11
C LEU A 78 1.93 6.48 3.08
N ALA A 79 2.62 7.00 4.09
CA ALA A 79 4.08 6.91 4.22
C ALA A 79 4.55 5.82 5.21
N SER A 80 3.77 5.56 6.25
CA SER A 80 4.14 4.72 7.40
C SER A 80 3.66 3.27 7.32
N GLY A 81 2.42 3.08 6.84
CA GLY A 81 1.59 1.88 7.05
C GLY A 81 0.66 1.98 8.27
N GLU A 82 0.70 3.07 9.05
CA GLU A 82 -0.04 3.19 10.32
C GLU A 82 -1.39 3.89 10.11
N THR A 83 -2.47 3.09 10.02
CA THR A 83 -3.84 3.52 9.70
C THR A 83 -4.68 3.97 10.91
N THR A 84 -4.30 3.59 12.14
CA THR A 84 -5.03 3.82 13.41
C THR A 84 -5.59 5.24 13.60
N THR A 85 -4.85 6.29 13.20
CA THR A 85 -5.32 7.67 13.34
C THR A 85 -6.52 7.95 12.43
N ILE A 86 -6.53 7.41 11.21
CA ILE A 86 -7.64 7.53 10.25
C ILE A 86 -8.87 6.78 10.77
N GLU A 87 -8.69 5.55 11.26
CA GLU A 87 -9.76 4.76 11.90
C GLU A 87 -10.41 5.54 13.05
N SER A 88 -9.61 6.28 13.82
CA SER A 88 -10.12 7.09 14.95
C SER A 88 -10.93 8.33 14.54
N LEU A 89 -10.86 8.75 13.26
CA LEU A 89 -11.47 9.96 12.70
C LEU A 89 -12.60 9.66 11.71
N ALA A 90 -12.55 8.51 11.03
CA ALA A 90 -13.61 8.03 10.15
C ALA A 90 -14.75 7.38 10.95
N ALA A 91 -15.99 7.56 10.49
CA ALA A 91 -17.11 6.77 10.97
C ALA A 91 -17.16 5.41 10.23
N ASP A 92 -17.76 4.39 10.85
CA ASP A 92 -17.87 3.03 10.29
C ASP A 92 -18.58 3.00 8.92
N GLU A 93 -19.47 3.96 8.66
CA GLU A 93 -20.18 4.16 7.39
C GLU A 93 -19.35 4.80 6.27
N CYS A 94 -18.14 5.33 6.54
CA CYS A 94 -17.30 5.97 5.53
C CYS A 94 -16.61 4.92 4.62
N GLY A 95 -17.37 4.35 3.68
CA GLY A 95 -16.87 3.37 2.71
C GLY A 95 -15.54 3.76 2.02
N PRO A 96 -15.35 5.01 1.55
CA PRO A 96 -14.07 5.46 1.01
C PRO A 96 -12.92 5.45 2.03
N CYS A 97 -13.19 5.79 3.29
CA CYS A 97 -12.21 5.71 4.38
C CYS A 97 -11.81 4.25 4.61
N THR A 98 -12.79 3.34 4.73
CA THR A 98 -12.55 1.89 4.90
C THR A 98 -11.72 1.32 3.75
N MET A 99 -12.00 1.73 2.51
CA MET A 99 -11.21 1.33 1.34
C MET A 99 -9.76 1.83 1.41
N LEU A 100 -9.53 3.11 1.74
CA LEU A 100 -8.18 3.66 1.87
C LEU A 100 -7.36 2.95 2.95
N ILE A 101 -7.98 2.69 4.11
CA ILE A 101 -7.37 1.93 5.21
C ILE A 101 -7.01 0.53 4.73
N THR A 102 -7.97 -0.19 4.16
CA THR A 102 -7.78 -1.54 3.61
C THR A 102 -6.66 -1.59 2.55
N ASP A 103 -6.60 -0.64 1.62
CA ASP A 103 -5.59 -0.61 0.56
C ASP A 103 -4.18 -0.30 1.11
N ILE A 104 -4.07 0.52 2.16
CA ILE A 104 -2.80 0.78 2.87
C ILE A 104 -2.37 -0.48 3.63
N ASP A 105 -3.24 -1.06 4.45
CA ASP A 105 -2.91 -2.23 5.27
C ASP A 105 -2.45 -3.40 4.39
N ASN A 106 -3.21 -3.74 3.34
CA ASN A 106 -2.84 -4.80 2.39
C ASN A 106 -1.51 -4.52 1.69
N LEU A 107 -1.17 -3.26 1.38
CA LEU A 107 0.12 -2.93 0.77
C LEU A 107 1.27 -3.20 1.75
N TYR A 108 1.16 -2.69 2.97
CA TYR A 108 2.22 -2.78 3.98
C TYR A 108 2.36 -4.19 4.58
N GLU A 109 1.29 -4.99 4.66
CA GLU A 109 1.34 -6.42 5.02
C GLU A 109 2.24 -7.24 4.07
N THR A 110 2.34 -6.87 2.77
CA THR A 110 3.26 -7.55 1.84
C THR A 110 4.74 -7.19 2.02
N GLY A 111 5.05 -6.24 2.91
CA GLY A 111 6.40 -5.68 3.05
C GLY A 111 6.78 -4.70 1.93
N ALA A 112 5.83 -4.33 1.07
CA ALA A 112 5.94 -3.18 0.18
C ALA A 112 5.64 -1.87 0.93
N TRP A 113 5.92 -0.74 0.29
CA TRP A 113 5.52 0.59 0.77
C TRP A 113 5.05 1.45 -0.39
N GLN A 114 4.37 2.55 -0.08
CA GLN A 114 4.07 3.60 -1.05
C GLN A 114 5.13 4.71 -1.01
N GLU A 115 5.48 5.22 -2.19
CA GLU A 115 6.15 6.49 -2.38
C GLU A 115 5.19 7.45 -3.08
N GLY A 116 5.18 8.71 -2.65
CA GLY A 116 4.29 9.72 -3.24
C GLY A 116 2.81 9.51 -2.90
N GLY A 117 1.92 10.14 -3.66
CA GLY A 117 0.46 10.12 -3.43
C GLY A 117 -0.07 11.04 -2.33
N GLN A 118 0.81 11.73 -1.59
CA GLN A 118 0.42 12.69 -0.55
C GLN A 118 -0.40 13.85 -1.13
N ILE A 119 -1.37 14.31 -0.35
CA ILE A 119 -2.34 15.35 -0.66
C ILE A 119 -1.93 16.63 0.07
N SER A 120 -1.63 17.70 -0.67
CA SER A 120 -1.40 19.03 -0.12
C SER A 120 -2.63 19.90 -0.34
N VAL A 121 -3.34 20.20 0.75
CA VAL A 121 -4.38 21.25 0.81
C VAL A 121 -3.72 22.60 0.54
N LYS A 122 -4.40 23.47 -0.23
CA LYS A 122 -3.96 24.84 -0.54
C LYS A 122 -4.91 25.93 -0.02
N ASP A 123 -6.18 25.57 0.11
CA ASP A 123 -7.28 26.42 0.52
C ASP A 123 -8.45 25.50 0.94
N ALA A 124 -9.22 25.93 1.93
CA ALA A 124 -10.24 25.14 2.61
C ALA A 124 -11.52 25.94 2.84
N THR A 125 -12.67 25.38 2.48
CA THR A 125 -13.96 26.08 2.56
C THR A 125 -15.10 25.15 2.99
N VAL A 126 -16.14 25.71 3.60
CA VAL A 126 -17.46 25.08 3.73
C VAL A 126 -18.45 25.97 2.97
N PRO A 127 -19.25 25.45 2.01
CA PRO A 127 -20.20 26.27 1.26
C PRO A 127 -21.30 26.85 2.16
N ASP A 128 -21.64 28.13 1.96
CA ASP A 128 -22.56 28.90 2.82
C ASP A 128 -23.89 28.17 3.09
N ASP A 129 -24.49 27.52 2.07
CA ASP A 129 -25.75 26.78 2.15
C ASP A 129 -25.73 25.62 3.18
N TYR A 130 -24.56 25.19 3.62
CA TYR A 130 -24.37 24.06 4.54
C TYR A 130 -23.93 24.48 5.94
N ALA A 131 -23.45 25.71 6.16
CA ALA A 131 -22.68 26.09 7.35
C ALA A 131 -23.41 25.94 8.71
N GLU A 132 -24.74 25.84 8.73
CA GLU A 132 -25.56 25.59 9.92
C GLU A 132 -26.05 24.12 10.07
N LEU A 133 -25.58 23.20 9.22
CA LEU A 133 -25.99 21.80 9.22
C LEU A 133 -25.08 20.91 10.09
N GLN A 134 -25.64 19.79 10.57
CA GLN A 134 -24.88 18.76 11.31
C GLN A 134 -23.95 17.91 10.43
N GLN A 135 -24.03 18.06 9.10
CA GLN A 135 -23.18 17.38 8.12
C GLN A 135 -22.60 18.42 7.15
N LEU A 136 -21.28 18.60 7.17
CA LEU A 136 -20.59 19.67 6.46
C LEU A 136 -19.67 19.11 5.36
N PRO A 137 -19.85 19.52 4.09
CA PRO A 137 -18.95 19.16 3.00
C PRO A 137 -17.77 20.15 2.96
N VAL A 138 -16.70 19.86 3.69
CA VAL A 138 -15.45 20.64 3.63
C VAL A 138 -14.79 20.40 2.28
N GLN A 139 -14.58 21.48 1.51
CA GLN A 139 -13.96 21.46 0.19
C GLN A 139 -12.52 21.97 0.28
N PHE A 140 -11.57 21.10 -0.05
CA PHE A 140 -10.15 21.41 -0.15
C PHE A 140 -9.73 21.55 -1.62
N TYR A 141 -9.13 22.68 -1.96
CA TYR A 141 -8.35 22.79 -3.20
C TYR A 141 -7.04 22.03 -3.01
N ALA A 142 -6.96 20.83 -3.58
CA ALA A 142 -5.97 19.82 -3.25
C ALA A 142 -5.01 19.53 -4.42
N GLU A 143 -3.73 19.36 -4.11
CA GLU A 143 -2.71 18.84 -5.02
C GLU A 143 -2.19 17.50 -4.51
N GLN A 144 -2.46 16.42 -5.24
CA GLN A 144 -1.89 15.10 -4.98
C GLN A 144 -0.62 14.89 -5.81
N SER A 145 0.46 14.43 -5.17
CA SER A 145 1.68 13.99 -5.86
C SER A 145 1.45 12.68 -6.63
N GLU A 146 2.27 12.39 -7.66
CA GLU A 146 2.26 11.06 -8.26
C GLU A 146 2.67 9.99 -7.23
N SER A 147 2.21 8.76 -7.42
CA SER A 147 2.45 7.65 -6.49
C SER A 147 3.01 6.41 -7.18
N ALA A 148 3.73 5.60 -6.40
CA ALA A 148 4.17 4.26 -6.79
C ALA A 148 4.23 3.36 -5.55
N SER A 149 3.96 2.07 -5.71
CA SER A 149 4.37 1.08 -4.71
C SER A 149 5.75 0.52 -5.06
N VAL A 150 6.54 0.18 -4.03
CA VAL A 150 7.86 -0.43 -4.14
C VAL A 150 7.94 -1.64 -3.23
N THR A 151 8.39 -2.79 -3.74
CA THR A 151 8.61 -4.01 -2.96
C THR A 151 10.01 -4.03 -2.32
N ALA A 152 10.21 -4.87 -1.30
CA ALA A 152 11.52 -5.06 -0.66
C ALA A 152 12.64 -5.48 -1.65
N ASP A 153 12.31 -6.21 -2.71
CA ASP A 153 13.23 -6.60 -3.79
C ASP A 153 13.45 -5.49 -4.85
N GLY A 154 12.79 -4.33 -4.70
CA GLY A 154 12.95 -3.16 -5.55
C GLY A 154 12.06 -3.11 -6.80
N GLU A 155 11.02 -3.95 -6.93
CA GLU A 155 10.05 -3.79 -8.01
C GLU A 155 9.19 -2.54 -7.73
N ARG A 156 9.28 -1.55 -8.63
CA ARG A 156 8.46 -0.34 -8.60
C ARG A 156 7.25 -0.46 -9.53
N ARG A 157 6.04 -0.26 -9.00
CA ARG A 157 4.79 -0.21 -9.76
C ARG A 157 4.18 1.18 -9.67
N ALA A 158 3.87 1.80 -10.81
CA ALA A 158 3.19 3.09 -10.84
C ALA A 158 1.76 2.99 -10.29
N GLY A 159 1.37 3.96 -9.47
CA GLY A 159 0.03 4.13 -8.90
C GLY A 159 -0.76 5.25 -9.58
N ALA A 160 -1.45 6.06 -8.78
CA ALA A 160 -2.13 7.27 -9.25
C ALA A 160 -1.12 8.33 -9.74
N ALA A 161 -1.45 8.98 -10.86
CA ALA A 161 -0.71 10.12 -11.38
C ALA A 161 -1.04 11.41 -10.60
N GLY A 162 -0.07 12.32 -10.49
CA GLY A 162 -0.25 13.59 -9.77
C GLY A 162 -1.35 14.46 -10.40
N ARG A 163 -2.21 15.04 -9.56
CA ARG A 163 -3.45 15.72 -9.97
C ARG A 163 -3.80 16.90 -9.06
N LYS A 164 -4.41 17.94 -9.64
CA LYS A 164 -5.08 19.02 -8.90
C LYS A 164 -6.59 18.82 -8.99
N TYR A 165 -7.30 18.95 -7.88
CA TYR A 165 -8.73 18.67 -7.79
C TYR A 165 -9.35 19.34 -6.55
N VAL A 166 -10.67 19.23 -6.40
CA VAL A 166 -11.36 19.60 -5.16
C VAL A 166 -11.72 18.32 -4.41
N LEU A 167 -11.02 18.07 -3.31
CA LEU A 167 -11.35 16.99 -2.38
C LEU A 167 -12.47 17.49 -1.46
N GLN A 168 -13.64 16.88 -1.52
CA GLN A 168 -14.70 17.12 -0.56
C GLN A 168 -14.64 16.05 0.53
N VAL A 169 -14.19 16.44 1.73
CA VAL A 169 -14.29 15.64 2.95
C VAL A 169 -15.62 15.98 3.61
N VAL A 170 -16.52 15.00 3.72
CA VAL A 170 -17.81 15.20 4.39
C VAL A 170 -17.65 14.76 5.84
N VAL A 171 -17.84 15.70 6.77
CA VAL A 171 -17.85 15.43 8.21
C VAL A 171 -19.27 15.53 8.78
N GLU A 172 -19.55 14.75 9.81
CA GLU A 172 -20.82 14.79 10.56
C GLU A 172 -20.54 14.96 12.07
N GLN A 173 -21.37 15.76 12.73
CA GLN A 173 -21.27 16.03 14.16
C GLN A 173 -21.86 14.87 14.98
N GLN A 174 -21.02 13.89 15.34
CA GLN A 174 -21.41 12.76 16.16
C GLN A 174 -21.08 13.04 17.64
N GLN A 175 -22.13 13.27 18.44
CA GLN A 175 -22.03 13.67 19.85
C GLN A 175 -21.23 14.98 20.02
N GLU A 176 -20.07 14.94 20.68
CA GLU A 176 -19.20 16.09 20.97
C GLU A 176 -17.95 16.13 20.05
N ARG A 177 -17.99 15.46 18.88
CA ARG A 177 -16.91 15.50 17.89
C ARG A 177 -17.42 15.44 16.44
N TRP A 178 -16.63 15.99 15.53
CA TRP A 178 -16.77 15.70 14.10
C TRP A 178 -16.16 14.33 13.77
N MET A 179 -16.80 13.62 12.83
CA MET A 179 -16.35 12.35 12.25
C MET A 179 -16.41 12.44 10.72
N VAL A 180 -15.43 11.89 10.01
CA VAL A 180 -15.47 11.82 8.53
C VAL A 180 -16.39 10.68 8.09
N VAL A 181 -17.44 11.02 7.35
CA VAL A 181 -18.49 10.08 6.89
C VAL A 181 -18.44 9.81 5.39
N ASP A 182 -17.77 10.64 4.58
CA ASP A 182 -17.59 10.40 3.14
C ASP A 182 -16.39 11.18 2.56
N LEU A 183 -15.82 10.70 1.45
CA LEU A 183 -14.75 11.35 0.69
C LEU A 183 -15.11 11.38 -0.79
N ARG A 184 -15.16 12.57 -1.40
CA ARG A 184 -15.62 12.76 -2.78
C ARG A 184 -14.68 13.62 -3.61
N ASP A 185 -14.61 13.30 -4.91
CA ASP A 185 -14.00 14.15 -5.94
C ASP A 185 -15.09 15.09 -6.48
N ALA A 186 -15.01 16.39 -6.17
CA ALA A 186 -15.99 17.37 -6.66
C ALA A 186 -15.69 17.73 -8.12
N LYS A 187 -16.74 17.76 -8.96
CA LYS A 187 -16.68 17.82 -10.43
C LYS A 187 -17.11 19.18 -10.99
#